data_AF-A0A349BVD6-F1
#
_entry.id   AF-A0A349BVD6-F1
#
_cell.length_a   1.000
_cell.length_b   1.000
_cell.length_c   1.000
_cell.angle_alpha   90.00
_cell.angle_beta   90.00
_cell.angle_gamma   90.00
#
_symmetry.space_group_name_H-M   'P 1'
#
loop_
_entity.id
_entity.type
_entity.pdbx_description
1 polymer ?
#
loop_
_entity_poly.entity_id
_entity_poly.type
_entity_poly.pdbx_seq_one_letter_code
_entity_poly.pdbx_strand_id
1 'polypeptide(L)' 'PAGFGTEVAQNKEVRTFHSKNYILEEAYQADFSLIKAWKGDSAGNLIFRGTAKNFNAIMSGAATITVAEVEELV' A
#
# COMPACT_ATOMS: atom_id res chain seq x y z
N PRO A 1 -8.25 -17.12 4.39
CA PRO A 1 -7.43 -16.28 5.29
C PRO A 1 -5.97 -16.40 4.87
N ALA A 2 -5.28 -15.29 4.64
CA ALA A 2 -3.84 -15.32 4.38
C ALA A 2 -3.10 -15.53 5.71
N GLY A 3 -2.02 -16.32 5.71
CA GLY A 3 -1.09 -16.45 6.84
C GLY A 3 -1.54 -17.28 8.05
N PHE A 4 -2.84 -17.55 8.26
CA PHE A 4 -3.27 -18.41 9.37
C PHE A 4 -2.68 -19.83 9.25
N GLY A 5 -2.07 -20.33 10.33
CA GLY A 5 -1.43 -21.65 10.37
C GLY A 5 -0.01 -21.70 9.80
N THR A 6 0.58 -20.55 9.44
CA THR A 6 1.98 -20.44 9.03
C THR A 6 2.78 -19.58 10.02
N GLU A 7 4.08 -19.47 9.81
CA GLU A 7 4.97 -18.58 10.57
C GLU A 7 4.52 -17.11 10.59
N VAL A 8 3.79 -16.66 9.55
CA VAL A 8 3.25 -15.29 9.46
C VAL A 8 2.27 -14.98 10.60
N ALA A 9 1.58 -15.99 11.14
CA ALA A 9 0.62 -15.81 12.22
C ALA A 9 1.27 -15.74 13.62
N GLN A 10 2.58 -16.00 13.75
CA GLN A 10 3.24 -16.02 15.04
C GLN A 10 3.14 -14.66 15.72
N ASN A 11 2.72 -14.66 16.99
CA ASN A 11 2.52 -13.47 17.82
C ASN A 11 1.47 -12.46 17.29
N LYS A 12 0.66 -12.83 16.29
CA LYS A 12 -0.45 -12.01 15.80
C LYS A 12 -1.76 -12.42 16.49
N GLU A 13 -2.65 -11.45 16.66
CA GLU A 13 -3.98 -11.74 17.19
C GLU A 13 -4.78 -12.59 16.20
N VAL A 14 -5.48 -13.61 16.69
CA VAL A 14 -6.35 -14.48 15.89
C VAL A 14 -7.78 -14.35 16.38
N ARG A 15 -8.71 -14.12 15.45
CA ARG A 15 -10.15 -14.13 15.72
C ARG A 15 -10.89 -15.07 14.77
N THR A 16 -11.90 -15.75 15.30
CA THR A 16 -12.78 -16.62 14.53
C THR A 16 -14.04 -15.87 14.11
N PHE A 17 -14.29 -15.81 12.80
CA PHE A 17 -15.52 -15.25 12.23
C PHE A 17 -16.15 -16.31 11.34
N HIS A 18 -17.44 -16.62 11.54
CA HIS A 18 -18.17 -17.62 10.76
C HIS A 18 -17.41 -18.97 10.63
N SER A 19 -16.93 -19.48 11.77
CA SER A 19 -16.16 -20.74 11.86
C SER A 19 -14.83 -20.76 11.10
N LYS A 20 -14.29 -19.59 10.74
CA LYS A 20 -13.02 -19.44 10.04
C LYS A 20 -12.09 -18.52 10.80
N ASN A 21 -10.84 -18.93 10.96
CA ASN A 21 -9.81 -18.16 11.67
C ASN A 21 -9.15 -17.13 10.76
N TYR A 22 -8.93 -15.94 11.29
CA TYR A 22 -8.26 -14.81 10.64
C TYR A 22 -7.19 -14.25 11.57
N ILE A 23 -6.10 -13.77 10.99
CA ILE A 23 -5.08 -13.00 11.70
C ILE A 23 -5.42 -11.51 11.60
N LEU A 24 -5.18 -10.76 12.68
CA LEU A 24 -5.19 -9.31 12.66
C LEU A 24 -3.87 -8.80 12.08
N GLU A 25 -3.96 -7.93 11.09
CA GLU A 25 -2.84 -7.16 10.55
C GLU A 25 -3.09 -5.69 10.82
N GLU A 26 -2.07 -4.99 11.31
CA GLU A 26 -2.13 -3.55 11.49
C GLU A 26 -1.87 -2.83 10.16
N ALA A 27 -2.44 -1.64 10.02
CA ALA A 27 -2.12 -0.78 8.88
C ALA A 27 -0.65 -0.36 8.96
N TYR A 28 0.03 -0.37 7.81
CA TYR A 28 1.41 0.09 7.73
C TYR A 28 1.47 1.61 7.98
N GLN A 29 2.45 2.04 8.78
CA GLN A 29 2.70 3.45 9.08
C GLN A 29 4.04 3.89 8.49
N ALA A 30 4.05 5.03 7.82
CA ALA A 30 5.25 5.60 7.22
C ALA A 30 5.25 7.13 7.28
N ASP A 31 6.43 7.71 7.49
CA ASP A 31 6.62 9.16 7.40
C ASP A 31 6.65 9.62 5.94
N PHE A 32 7.36 8.87 5.09
CA PHE A 32 7.55 9.19 3.68
C PHE A 32 7.14 8.05 2.76
N SER A 33 6.55 8.40 1.63
CA SER A 33 6.28 7.53 0.49
C SER A 33 6.96 8.09 -0.75
N LEU A 34 7.83 7.30 -1.36
CA LEU A 34 8.52 7.66 -2.60
C LEU A 34 7.90 6.82 -3.72
N ILE A 35 7.23 7.48 -4.67
CA ILE A 35 6.49 6.81 -5.73
C ILE A 35 6.89 7.30 -7.11
N LYS A 36 6.73 6.44 -8.11
CA LYS A 36 6.95 6.74 -9.52
C LYS A 36 5.61 6.69 -10.27
N ALA A 37 5.28 7.79 -10.94
CA ALA A 37 4.14 7.91 -11.85
C ALA A 37 4.61 8.24 -13.28
N TRP A 38 3.74 8.01 -14.25
CA TRP A 38 4.00 8.37 -15.64
C TRP A 38 3.73 9.86 -15.86
N LYS A 39 2.53 10.33 -15.52
CA LYS A 39 2.17 11.74 -15.58
C LYS A 39 1.68 12.24 -14.23
N GLY A 40 1.90 13.51 -13.96
CA GLY A 40 1.21 14.21 -12.89
C GLY A 40 0.91 15.65 -13.24
N ASP A 41 0.02 16.28 -12.49
CA ASP A 41 -0.26 17.71 -12.61
C ASP A 41 0.12 18.48 -11.34
N SER A 42 0.03 19.80 -11.39
CA SER A 42 0.36 20.68 -10.26
C SER A 42 -0.55 20.51 -9.04
N ALA A 43 -1.72 19.86 -9.19
CA ALA A 43 -2.62 19.55 -8.09
C ALA A 43 -2.30 18.20 -7.42
N GLY A 44 -1.38 17.41 -8.00
CA GLY A 44 -0.98 16.10 -7.49
C GLY A 44 -1.80 14.93 -8.02
N ASN A 45 -2.60 15.12 -9.09
CA ASN A 45 -3.24 13.99 -9.76
C ASN A 45 -2.17 13.16 -10.49
N LEU A 46 -2.22 11.82 -10.39
CA LEU A 46 -1.20 10.93 -10.96
C LEU A 46 -1.80 9.89 -11.89
N ILE A 47 -1.13 9.66 -13.02
CA ILE A 47 -1.43 8.56 -13.96
C ILE A 47 -0.24 7.58 -13.95
N PHE A 48 -0.53 6.30 -13.79
CA PHE A 48 0.46 5.22 -13.85
C PHE A 48 0.37 4.46 -15.18
N ARG A 49 1.49 3.85 -15.63
CA ARG A 49 1.56 3.15 -16.93
C ARG A 49 1.87 1.66 -16.76
N GLY A 50 0.95 0.82 -17.21
CA GLY A 50 1.12 -0.64 -17.20
C GLY A 50 1.40 -1.20 -15.80
N THR A 51 2.35 -2.12 -15.72
CA THR A 51 2.71 -2.81 -14.46
C THR A 51 3.49 -1.94 -13.48
N ALA A 52 3.95 -0.74 -13.89
CA ALA A 52 4.62 0.21 -13.01
C ALA A 52 3.68 0.79 -11.93
N LYS A 53 2.35 0.63 -12.07
CA LYS A 53 1.37 1.08 -11.07
C LYS A 53 1.55 0.42 -9.69
N ASN A 54 1.89 -0.86 -9.68
CA ASN A 54 2.07 -1.77 -8.52
C ASN A 54 1.77 -1.16 -7.13
N PHE A 55 2.78 -0.96 -6.29
CA PHE A 55 2.66 -0.38 -4.96
C PHE A 55 2.61 1.15 -4.97
N ASN A 56 3.04 1.80 -6.06
CA ASN A 56 3.02 3.26 -6.19
C ASN A 56 1.62 3.85 -5.93
N ALA A 57 0.58 3.21 -6.45
CA ALA A 57 -0.79 3.71 -6.31
C ALA A 57 -1.35 3.58 -4.89
N ILE A 58 -0.99 2.54 -4.13
CA ILE A 58 -1.49 2.34 -2.76
C ILE A 58 -0.61 3.08 -1.74
N MET A 59 0.69 3.21 -2.00
CA MET A 59 1.62 3.94 -1.13
C MET A 59 1.44 5.45 -1.23
N SER A 60 0.77 5.97 -2.26
CA SER A 60 0.52 7.42 -2.44
C SER A 60 -0.25 8.05 -1.27
N GLY A 61 -1.10 7.27 -0.59
CA GLY A 61 -1.87 7.69 0.58
C GLY A 61 -1.51 6.97 1.88
N ALA A 62 -0.44 6.17 1.88
CA ALA A 62 -0.05 5.34 3.04
C ALA A 62 1.00 6.00 3.96
N ALA A 63 1.45 7.21 3.62
CA ALA A 63 2.45 7.95 4.39
C ALA A 63 1.99 9.37 4.70
N THR A 64 2.67 10.02 5.64
CA THR A 64 2.42 11.43 6.01
C THR A 64 2.82 12.38 4.88
N ILE A 65 3.95 12.11 4.23
CA ILE A 65 4.47 12.89 3.10
C ILE A 65 4.67 11.96 1.90
N THR A 66 4.07 12.29 0.77
CA THR A 66 4.29 11.57 -0.49
C THR A 66 5.09 12.43 -1.46
N VAL A 67 6.18 11.88 -1.98
CA VAL A 67 6.99 12.47 -3.05
C VAL A 67 6.80 11.61 -4.30
N ALA A 68 6.23 12.21 -5.34
CA ALA A 68 5.99 11.54 -6.61
C ALA A 68 6.96 12.03 -7.69
N GLU A 69 7.80 11.14 -8.20
CA GLU A 69 8.55 11.38 -9.43
C GLU A 69 7.66 11.10 -10.64
N VAL A 70 7.59 12.03 -11.60
CA VAL A 70 6.79 11.90 -12.83
C VAL A 70 7.69 12.02 -14.06
N GLU A 71 7.37 11.27 -15.13
CA GLU A 71 8.03 11.45 -16.43
C GLU A 71 7.53 12.73 -17.14
N GLU A 72 6.26 13.09 -16.93
CA GLU A 72 5.62 14.25 -17.56
C GLU A 72 4.82 15.02 -16.50
N LEU A 73 5.12 16.32 -16.37
CA LEU A 73 4.34 17.24 -15.55
C LEU A 73 3.45 18.09 -16.47
N VAL A 74 2.14 18.09 -16.21
CA VAL A 74 1.10 18.74 -17.03
C VAL A 74 0.52 19.98 -16.34
#